data_AF-A0A4Q1UV88-F1
#
_entry.id   AF-A0A4Q1UV88-F1
#
_cell.length_a   1.000
_cell.length_b   1.000
_cell.length_c   1.000
_cell.angle_alpha   90.00
_cell.angle_beta   90.00
_cell.angle_gamma   90.00
#
_symmetry.space_group_name_H-M   'P 1'
#
loop_
_entity.id
_entity.type
_entity.pdbx_description
1 polymer ?
#
loop_
_entity_poly.entity_id
_entity_poly.type
_entity_poly.pdbx_seq_one_letter_code
_entity_poly.pdbx_strand_id
1 'polypeptide(L)'
;MPQAQTPRQVGSACTRERIVQAAIRLYREIGYRKTTVADVARDASMSPANLYRFYPSRRALEEAVVTELLEEVSAAAASAARTGRSGLERLNAVFRAISRIHEDRLANNVRLHELVVAAGQASWPASLSHADRLRGVVQSVIAAGPAGGEFRAGSSMALACCLLDAMDAYLNPSRIKAAALRPTFNEMMRFCAGALSNAASISAASFQVTSIGADLRYKSACRT
;
A
#
# COMPACT_ATOMS: atom_id res chain seq x y z
N MET A 1 -4.25 15.79 -23.90
CA MET A 1 -4.88 15.02 -25.01
C MET A 1 -4.68 13.53 -24.70
N PRO A 2 -5.71 12.75 -24.34
CA PRO A 2 -5.57 11.31 -24.16
C PRO A 2 -5.42 10.67 -25.54
N GLN A 3 -4.34 9.91 -25.77
CA GLN A 3 -4.13 9.21 -27.04
C GLN A 3 -5.16 8.07 -27.17
N ALA A 4 -6.00 8.15 -28.22
CA ALA A 4 -6.98 7.12 -28.53
C ALA A 4 -6.26 5.84 -29.01
N GLN A 5 -6.44 4.74 -28.28
CA GLN A 5 -5.83 3.44 -28.58
C GLN A 5 -6.53 2.79 -29.79
N THR A 6 -5.77 2.23 -30.73
CA THR A 6 -6.31 1.59 -31.94
C THR A 6 -6.90 0.20 -31.61
N PRO A 7 -7.87 -0.34 -32.38
CA PRO A 7 -8.54 -1.62 -32.07
C PRO A 7 -7.59 -2.81 -31.85
N ARG A 8 -6.45 -2.82 -32.56
CA ARG A 8 -5.39 -3.83 -32.41
C ARG A 8 -4.64 -3.74 -31.07
N GLN A 9 -4.49 -2.53 -30.52
CA GLN A 9 -3.87 -2.31 -29.21
C GLN A 9 -4.80 -2.75 -28.07
N VAL A 10 -6.11 -2.46 -28.20
CA VAL A 10 -7.14 -2.88 -27.24
C VAL A 10 -7.24 -4.41 -27.19
N GLY A 11 -7.24 -5.09 -28.35
CA GLY A 11 -7.22 -6.55 -28.40
C GLY A 11 -5.95 -7.17 -27.79
N SER A 12 -4.80 -6.54 -27.97
CA SER A 12 -3.54 -6.98 -27.35
C SER A 12 -3.52 -6.77 -25.84
N ALA A 13 -4.10 -5.68 -25.33
CA ALA A 13 -4.19 -5.41 -23.90
C ALA A 13 -5.09 -6.44 -23.20
N CYS A 14 -6.29 -6.68 -23.74
CA CYS A 14 -7.21 -7.71 -23.24
C CYS A 14 -6.58 -9.11 -23.25
N THR A 15 -5.73 -9.40 -24.25
CA THR A 15 -5.01 -10.69 -24.30
C THR A 15 -3.93 -10.80 -23.22
N ARG A 16 -3.17 -9.73 -22.97
CA ARG A 16 -2.18 -9.68 -21.87
C ARG A 16 -2.83 -9.89 -20.51
N GLU A 17 -3.94 -9.21 -20.26
CA GLU A 17 -4.74 -9.37 -19.04
C GLU A 17 -5.20 -10.83 -18.89
N ARG A 18 -5.78 -11.43 -19.94
CA ARG A 18 -6.18 -12.85 -19.91
C ARG A 18 -5.03 -13.79 -19.52
N ILE A 19 -3.83 -13.59 -20.08
CA ILE A 19 -2.65 -14.40 -19.77
C ILE A 19 -2.23 -14.22 -18.31
N VAL A 20 -2.17 -12.98 -17.82
CA VAL A 20 -1.80 -12.68 -16.42
C VAL A 20 -2.82 -13.28 -15.46
N GLN A 21 -4.12 -13.18 -15.74
CA GLN A 21 -5.16 -13.76 -14.90
C GLN A 21 -5.11 -15.30 -14.90
N ALA A 22 -4.79 -15.93 -16.03
CA ALA A 22 -4.52 -17.37 -16.11
C ALA A 22 -3.33 -17.78 -15.23
N ALA A 23 -2.23 -17.04 -15.31
CA ALA A 23 -1.05 -17.27 -14.46
C ALA A 23 -1.37 -17.09 -12.97
N ILE A 24 -2.12 -16.05 -12.60
CA ILE A 24 -2.56 -15.81 -11.22
C ILE A 24 -3.37 -16.99 -10.68
N ARG A 25 -4.33 -17.52 -11.45
CA ARG A 25 -5.12 -18.70 -11.05
C ARG A 25 -4.22 -19.91 -10.78
N LEU A 26 -3.36 -20.27 -11.74
CA LEU A 26 -2.45 -21.41 -11.60
C LEU A 26 -1.45 -21.22 -10.44
N TYR A 27 -0.92 -20.01 -10.26
CA TYR A 27 0.00 -19.73 -9.16
C TYR A 27 -0.69 -19.81 -7.79
N ARG A 28 -1.97 -19.45 -7.68
CA ARG A 28 -2.78 -19.68 -6.47
C ARG A 28 -2.97 -21.18 -6.21
N GLU A 29 -3.33 -21.96 -7.23
CA GLU A 29 -3.72 -23.37 -7.08
C GLU A 29 -2.53 -24.32 -6.91
N ILE A 30 -1.50 -24.20 -7.76
CA ILE A 30 -0.37 -25.14 -7.83
C ILE A 30 0.98 -24.50 -7.50
N GLY A 31 1.07 -23.16 -7.49
CA GLY A 31 2.28 -22.41 -7.13
C GLY A 31 3.15 -22.03 -8.32
N TYR A 32 3.80 -20.87 -8.25
CA TYR A 32 4.55 -20.32 -9.40
C TYR A 32 5.70 -21.22 -9.84
N ARG A 33 6.40 -21.90 -8.92
CA ARG A 33 7.53 -22.80 -9.26
C ARG A 33 7.09 -24.02 -10.08
N LYS A 34 5.91 -24.57 -9.78
CA LYS A 34 5.36 -25.78 -10.43
C LYS A 34 4.60 -25.49 -11.72
N THR A 35 4.26 -24.23 -11.98
CA THR A 35 3.51 -23.83 -13.17
C THR A 35 4.45 -23.62 -14.35
N THR A 36 4.16 -24.23 -15.51
CA THR A 36 4.91 -23.99 -16.74
C THR A 36 4.21 -22.95 -17.63
N VAL A 37 4.96 -22.33 -18.54
CA VAL A 37 4.38 -21.43 -19.55
C VAL A 37 3.36 -22.17 -20.44
N ALA A 38 3.56 -23.47 -20.66
CA ALA A 38 2.60 -24.30 -21.42
C ALA A 38 1.28 -24.51 -20.68
N ASP A 39 1.31 -24.62 -19.35
CA ASP A 39 0.09 -24.69 -18.53
C ASP A 39 -0.69 -23.37 -18.60
N VAL A 40 0.01 -22.23 -18.47
CA VAL A 40 -0.62 -20.90 -18.60
C VAL A 40 -1.21 -20.70 -19.99
N ALA A 41 -0.49 -21.09 -21.05
CA ALA A 41 -0.99 -20.96 -22.41
C ALA A 41 -2.27 -21.79 -22.63
N ARG A 42 -2.31 -23.02 -22.09
CA ARG A 42 -3.48 -23.91 -22.13
C ARG A 42 -4.67 -23.29 -21.42
N ASP A 43 -4.49 -22.79 -20.19
CA ASP A 43 -5.54 -22.13 -19.42
C ASP A 43 -6.04 -20.85 -20.11
N ALA A 44 -5.14 -20.09 -20.75
CA ALA A 44 -5.48 -18.91 -21.53
C ALA A 44 -6.06 -19.22 -22.93
N SER A 45 -6.25 -20.50 -23.28
CA SER A 45 -6.76 -20.98 -24.58
C SER A 45 -5.91 -20.54 -25.77
N MET A 46 -4.58 -20.68 -25.68
CA MET A 46 -3.64 -20.35 -26.75
C MET A 46 -2.43 -21.30 -26.80
N SER A 47 -1.66 -21.22 -27.88
CA SER A 47 -0.40 -21.96 -27.98
C SER A 47 0.72 -21.31 -27.15
N PRO A 48 1.70 -22.08 -26.63
CA PRO A 48 2.87 -21.52 -25.96
C PRO A 48 3.64 -20.53 -26.84
N ALA A 49 3.75 -20.82 -28.15
CA ALA A 49 4.37 -19.93 -29.13
C ALA A 49 3.67 -18.56 -29.21
N ASN A 50 2.32 -18.55 -29.14
CA ASN A 50 1.58 -17.29 -29.11
C ASN A 50 1.80 -16.53 -27.79
N LEU A 51 1.84 -17.21 -26.65
CA LEU A 51 2.11 -16.59 -25.34
C LEU A 51 3.48 -15.91 -25.33
N TYR A 52 4.52 -16.55 -25.87
CA TYR A 52 5.87 -15.97 -25.94
C TYR A 52 5.95 -14.66 -26.74
N ARG A 53 4.99 -14.38 -27.64
CA ARG A 53 4.88 -13.07 -28.32
C ARG A 53 4.49 -11.94 -27.36
N PHE A 54 3.80 -12.25 -26.28
CA PHE A 54 3.40 -11.28 -25.25
C PHE A 54 4.42 -11.23 -24.12
N TYR A 55 4.90 -12.39 -23.65
CA TYR A 55 5.87 -12.50 -22.57
C TYR A 55 7.05 -13.34 -23.04
N PRO A 56 8.19 -12.72 -23.40
CA PRO A 56 9.30 -13.40 -24.06
C PRO A 56 10.01 -14.44 -23.18
N SER A 57 9.73 -14.45 -21.87
CA SER A 57 10.25 -15.43 -20.93
C SER A 57 9.26 -15.71 -19.82
N ARG A 58 9.43 -16.85 -19.13
CA ARG A 58 8.72 -17.16 -17.89
C ARG A 58 8.86 -16.04 -16.87
N ARG A 59 10.08 -15.51 -16.72
CA ARG A 59 10.38 -14.43 -15.79
C ARG A 59 9.59 -13.16 -16.12
N ALA A 60 9.42 -12.83 -17.40
CA ALA A 60 8.61 -11.68 -17.84
C ALA A 60 7.12 -11.85 -17.52
N LEU A 61 6.59 -13.08 -17.58
CA LEU A 61 5.24 -13.39 -17.14
C LEU A 61 5.10 -13.26 -15.62
N GLU A 62 6.05 -13.80 -14.86
CA GLU A 62 6.09 -13.67 -13.40
C GLU A 62 6.17 -12.17 -12.98
N GLU A 63 6.94 -11.35 -13.72
CA GLU A 63 7.00 -9.90 -13.49
C GLU A 63 5.66 -9.22 -13.67
N ALA A 64 4.92 -9.59 -14.72
CA ALA A 64 3.60 -9.03 -14.99
C ALA A 64 2.59 -9.43 -13.91
N VAL A 65 2.66 -10.67 -13.43
CA VAL A 65 1.84 -11.12 -12.30
C VAL A 65 2.16 -10.34 -11.03
N VAL A 66 3.44 -10.15 -10.70
CA VAL A 66 3.83 -9.35 -9.53
C VAL A 66 3.39 -7.89 -9.68
N THR A 67 3.51 -7.33 -10.89
CA THR A 67 3.04 -5.97 -11.19
C THR A 67 1.55 -5.83 -10.89
N GLU A 68 0.72 -6.75 -11.38
CA GLU A 68 -0.74 -6.76 -11.12
C GLU A 68 -1.04 -6.82 -9.61
N LEU A 69 -0.38 -7.75 -8.89
CA LEU A 69 -0.59 -7.93 -7.45
C LEU A 69 -0.13 -6.74 -6.61
N LEU A 70 0.89 -6.01 -7.05
CA LEU A 70 1.37 -4.80 -6.37
C LEU A 70 0.60 -3.54 -6.80
N GLU A 71 0.00 -3.54 -7.99
CA GLU A 71 -0.90 -2.49 -8.44
C GLU A 71 -2.14 -2.41 -7.53
N GLU A 72 -2.73 -3.56 -7.20
CA GLU A 72 -3.84 -3.66 -6.24
C GLU A 72 -3.52 -2.93 -4.93
N VAL A 73 -2.30 -3.14 -4.42
CA VAL A 73 -1.83 -2.54 -3.16
C VAL A 73 -1.61 -1.02 -3.34
N SER A 74 -0.95 -0.61 -4.42
CA SER A 74 -0.73 0.81 -4.73
C SER A 74 -2.04 1.57 -4.92
N ALA A 75 -3.02 0.98 -5.61
CA ALA A 75 -4.34 1.57 -5.83
C ALA A 75 -5.12 1.71 -4.51
N ALA A 76 -5.10 0.68 -3.66
CA ALA A 76 -5.73 0.73 -2.35
C ALA A 76 -5.09 1.81 -1.45
N ALA A 77 -3.76 1.91 -1.44
CA ALA A 77 -3.04 2.96 -0.73
C ALA A 77 -3.42 4.36 -1.24
N ALA A 78 -3.43 4.58 -2.56
CA ALA A 78 -3.82 5.86 -3.14
C ALA A 78 -5.28 6.23 -2.83
N SER A 79 -6.18 5.26 -2.79
CA SER A 79 -7.58 5.47 -2.38
C SER A 79 -7.68 5.86 -0.91
N ALA A 80 -7.02 5.13 -0.03
CA ALA A 80 -6.99 5.41 1.41
C ALA A 80 -6.35 6.76 1.74
N ALA A 81 -5.38 7.22 0.95
CA ALA A 81 -4.78 8.54 1.08
C ALA A 81 -5.79 9.69 0.88
N ARG A 82 -6.95 9.44 0.27
CA ARG A 82 -8.03 10.42 0.10
C ARG A 82 -9.10 10.33 1.20
N THR A 83 -9.01 9.35 2.08
CA THR A 83 -9.98 9.14 3.17
C THR A 83 -9.43 9.64 4.49
N GLY A 84 -10.07 10.62 5.10
CA GLY A 84 -9.65 11.20 6.38
C GLY A 84 -9.71 12.72 6.36
N ARG A 85 -9.86 13.32 7.55
CA ARG A 85 -9.93 14.76 7.75
C ARG A 85 -8.56 15.38 8.01
N SER A 86 -7.63 14.60 8.57
CA SER A 86 -6.25 15.02 8.83
C SER A 86 -5.22 14.26 7.99
N GLY A 87 -4.00 14.78 7.88
CA GLY A 87 -2.87 14.06 7.29
C GLY A 87 -2.57 12.77 8.04
N LEU A 88 -2.62 12.78 9.38
CA LEU A 88 -2.34 11.60 10.19
C LEU A 88 -3.40 10.50 10.00
N GLU A 89 -4.68 10.87 9.92
CA GLU A 89 -5.77 9.93 9.62
C GLU A 89 -5.57 9.28 8.25
N ARG A 90 -5.21 10.07 7.23
CA ARG A 90 -4.91 9.59 5.88
C ARG A 90 -3.70 8.64 5.87
N LEU A 91 -2.61 8.97 6.58
CA LEU A 91 -1.43 8.09 6.69
C LEU A 91 -1.79 6.75 7.37
N ASN A 92 -2.53 6.80 8.48
CA ASN A 92 -3.00 5.59 9.15
C ASN A 92 -3.90 4.74 8.23
N ALA A 93 -4.78 5.37 7.44
CA ALA A 93 -5.62 4.66 6.47
C ALA A 93 -4.76 3.97 5.38
N VAL A 94 -3.76 4.67 4.83
CA VAL A 94 -2.81 4.14 3.83
C VAL A 94 -2.12 2.88 4.34
N PHE A 95 -1.48 2.96 5.52
CA PHE A 95 -0.73 1.82 6.04
C PHE A 95 -1.61 0.65 6.46
N ARG A 96 -2.82 0.90 6.95
CA ARG A 96 -3.79 -0.16 7.22
C ARG A 96 -4.24 -0.87 5.96
N ALA A 97 -4.49 -0.13 4.87
CA ALA A 97 -4.88 -0.74 3.61
C ALA A 97 -3.78 -1.68 3.09
N ILE A 98 -2.53 -1.23 3.12
CA ILE A 98 -1.37 -2.04 2.69
C ILE A 98 -1.21 -3.29 3.59
N SER A 99 -1.17 -3.10 4.92
CA SER A 99 -1.00 -4.21 5.89
C SER A 99 -2.07 -5.28 5.69
N ARG A 100 -3.34 -4.88 5.55
CA ARG A 100 -4.47 -5.81 5.36
C ARG A 100 -4.34 -6.64 4.09
N ILE A 101 -3.97 -6.04 2.96
CA ILE A 101 -3.83 -6.77 1.70
C ILE A 101 -2.72 -7.81 1.80
N HIS A 102 -1.59 -7.44 2.42
CA HIS A 102 -0.49 -8.39 2.55
C HIS A 102 -0.75 -9.49 3.58
N GLU A 103 -1.43 -9.17 4.69
CA GLU A 103 -1.89 -10.15 5.69
C GLU A 103 -2.91 -11.12 5.08
N ASP A 104 -3.90 -10.62 4.34
CA ASP A 104 -4.89 -11.42 3.63
C ASP A 104 -4.22 -12.34 2.61
N ARG A 105 -3.29 -11.80 1.81
CA ARG A 105 -2.52 -12.60 0.85
C ARG A 105 -1.71 -13.70 1.53
N LEU A 106 -1.12 -13.43 2.69
CA LEU A 106 -0.39 -14.43 3.46
C LEU A 106 -1.33 -15.52 4.03
N ALA A 107 -2.50 -15.13 4.53
CA ALA A 107 -3.46 -16.05 5.13
C ALA A 107 -4.18 -16.92 4.08
N ASN A 108 -4.58 -16.32 2.96
CA ASN A 108 -5.52 -16.92 2.01
C ASN A 108 -4.86 -17.29 0.66
N ASN A 109 -3.68 -16.75 0.35
CA ASN A 109 -3.02 -16.91 -0.95
C ASN A 109 -1.50 -17.12 -0.80
N VAL A 110 -1.07 -18.00 0.12
CA VAL A 110 0.34 -18.20 0.50
C VAL A 110 1.29 -18.40 -0.70
N ARG A 111 0.85 -19.09 -1.76
CA ARG A 111 1.68 -19.35 -2.95
C ARG A 111 1.92 -18.10 -3.81
N LEU A 112 0.95 -17.17 -3.85
CA LEU A 112 1.18 -15.85 -4.44
C LEU A 112 2.01 -14.97 -3.53
N HIS A 113 1.83 -15.08 -2.21
CA HIS A 113 2.65 -14.38 -1.24
C HIS A 113 4.13 -14.74 -1.42
N GLU A 114 4.46 -16.04 -1.61
CA GLU A 114 5.82 -16.51 -1.90
C GLU A 114 6.44 -15.87 -3.14
N LEU A 115 5.67 -15.69 -4.22
CA LEU A 115 6.14 -15.03 -5.44
C LEU A 115 6.47 -13.55 -5.18
N VAL A 116 5.58 -12.84 -4.48
CA VAL A 116 5.78 -11.42 -4.14
C VAL A 116 6.97 -11.24 -3.20
N VAL A 117 7.16 -12.14 -2.23
CA VAL A 117 8.34 -12.16 -1.35
C VAL A 117 9.62 -12.38 -2.14
N ALA A 118 9.64 -13.36 -3.05
CA ALA A 118 10.79 -13.62 -3.91
C ALA A 118 11.13 -12.40 -4.79
N ALA A 119 10.10 -11.73 -5.33
CA ALA A 119 10.26 -10.53 -6.13
C ALA A 119 10.86 -9.37 -5.34
N GLY A 120 10.37 -9.14 -4.11
CA GLY A 120 10.89 -8.11 -3.22
C GLY A 120 12.35 -8.37 -2.83
N GLN A 121 12.68 -9.60 -2.41
CA GLN A 121 14.04 -9.97 -2.01
C GLN A 121 15.06 -9.85 -3.14
N ALA A 122 14.66 -10.20 -4.36
CA ALA A 122 15.49 -10.08 -5.55
C ALA A 122 15.40 -8.71 -6.25
N SER A 123 14.75 -7.72 -5.61
CA SER A 123 14.61 -6.35 -6.14
C SER A 123 14.10 -6.29 -7.58
N TRP A 124 13.05 -7.07 -7.88
CA TRP A 124 12.43 -7.07 -9.20
C TRP A 124 11.92 -5.67 -9.56
N PRO A 125 12.00 -5.24 -10.83
CA PRO A 125 11.55 -3.91 -11.26
C PRO A 125 10.13 -3.53 -10.81
N ALA A 126 9.20 -4.50 -10.80
CA ALA A 126 7.84 -4.33 -10.30
C ALA A 126 7.79 -3.98 -8.81
N SER A 127 8.65 -4.61 -7.99
CA SER A 127 8.76 -4.32 -6.56
C SER A 127 9.36 -2.93 -6.28
N LEU A 128 10.38 -2.53 -7.05
CA LEU A 128 10.96 -1.19 -6.96
C LEU A 128 9.95 -0.11 -7.36
N SER A 129 9.27 -0.31 -8.50
CA SER A 129 8.23 0.60 -9.00
C SER A 129 7.07 0.73 -8.00
N HIS A 130 6.70 -0.36 -7.33
CA HIS A 130 5.71 -0.32 -6.26
C HIS A 130 6.18 0.48 -5.04
N ALA A 131 7.42 0.27 -4.60
CA ALA A 131 8.00 1.02 -3.48
C ALA A 131 8.04 2.53 -3.76
N ASP A 132 8.44 2.93 -4.97
CA ASP A 132 8.44 4.33 -5.40
C ASP A 132 7.03 4.94 -5.41
N ARG A 133 6.03 4.18 -5.87
CA ARG A 133 4.63 4.62 -5.85
C ARG A 133 4.10 4.80 -4.44
N LEU A 134 4.37 3.86 -3.53
CA LEU A 134 3.98 4.01 -2.12
C LEU A 134 4.65 5.22 -1.46
N ARG A 135 5.94 5.45 -1.76
CA ARG A 135 6.68 6.63 -1.30
C ARG A 135 6.05 7.92 -1.79
N GLY A 136 5.67 7.99 -3.07
CA GLY A 136 4.96 9.12 -3.65
C GLY A 136 3.60 9.37 -2.98
N VAL A 137 2.82 8.31 -2.71
CA VAL A 137 1.54 8.43 -1.99
C VAL A 137 1.75 9.01 -0.59
N VAL A 138 2.65 8.44 0.21
CA VAL A 138 2.93 8.91 1.58
C VAL A 138 3.47 10.34 1.58
N GLN A 139 4.42 10.64 0.69
CA GLN A 139 4.96 11.99 0.52
C GLN A 139 3.86 12.99 0.18
N SER A 140 2.91 12.66 -0.70
CA SER A 140 1.82 13.56 -1.07
C SER A 140 0.91 13.89 0.10
N VAL A 141 0.63 12.92 0.99
CA VAL A 141 -0.15 13.15 2.21
C VAL A 141 0.60 14.08 3.17
N ILE A 142 1.91 13.86 3.34
CA ILE A 142 2.76 14.71 4.17
C ILE A 142 2.86 16.11 3.58
N ALA A 143 3.06 16.26 2.27
CA ALA A 143 3.19 17.54 1.59
C ALA A 143 1.88 18.35 1.54
N ALA A 144 0.73 17.70 1.64
CA ALA A 144 -0.56 18.38 1.82
C ALA A 144 -0.80 18.87 3.26
N GLY A 145 -0.10 18.33 4.25
CA GLY A 145 -0.19 18.73 5.67
C GLY A 145 0.37 20.12 6.04
N PRO A 146 1.40 20.68 5.36
CA PRO A 146 1.88 22.05 5.56
C PRO A 146 0.84 23.15 5.44
N ALA A 147 -0.23 22.94 4.66
CA ALA A 147 -1.32 23.92 4.57
C ALA A 147 -2.07 24.11 5.92
N GLY A 148 -1.91 23.19 6.89
CA GLY A 148 -2.52 23.26 8.22
C GLY A 148 -1.55 23.13 9.41
N GLY A 149 -0.22 23.16 9.19
CA GLY A 149 0.78 23.09 10.28
C GLY A 149 0.81 21.78 11.07
N GLU A 150 0.19 20.70 10.57
CA GLU A 150 -0.01 19.43 11.29
C GLU A 150 1.31 18.68 11.54
N PHE A 151 2.20 18.67 10.54
CA PHE A 151 3.47 17.96 10.59
C PHE A 151 4.65 18.89 10.89
N ARG A 152 5.69 18.33 11.52
CA ARG A 152 6.96 19.02 11.78
C ARG A 152 7.58 19.58 10.51
N ALA A 153 8.36 20.65 10.66
CA ALA A 153 9.16 21.19 9.57
C ALA A 153 10.18 20.15 9.06
N GLY A 154 10.40 20.12 7.75
CA GLY A 154 11.36 19.24 7.10
C GLY A 154 10.97 18.88 5.68
N SER A 155 11.85 18.14 5.00
CA SER A 155 11.56 17.59 3.67
C SER A 155 10.46 16.53 3.76
N SER A 156 9.34 16.73 3.06
CA SER A 156 8.24 15.76 2.99
C SER A 156 8.70 14.38 2.50
N MET A 157 9.71 14.35 1.62
CA MET A 157 10.32 13.11 1.15
C MET A 157 11.11 12.41 2.26
N ALA A 158 11.93 13.14 3.01
CA ALA A 158 12.69 12.56 4.12
C ALA A 158 11.75 11.99 5.20
N LEU A 159 10.68 12.73 5.53
CA LEU A 159 9.64 12.27 6.46
C LEU A 159 8.93 11.01 5.95
N ALA A 160 8.62 10.95 4.66
CA ALA A 160 8.00 9.77 4.03
C ALA A 160 8.92 8.54 4.11
N CYS A 161 10.22 8.70 3.83
CA CYS A 161 11.20 7.63 3.96
C CYS A 161 11.28 7.11 5.40
N CYS A 162 11.48 8.00 6.39
CA CYS A 162 11.55 7.59 7.79
C CYS A 162 10.29 6.83 8.25
N LEU A 163 9.12 7.28 7.79
CA LEU A 163 7.86 6.65 8.14
C LEU A 163 7.70 5.26 7.52
N LEU A 164 8.07 5.10 6.25
CA LEU A 164 8.06 3.81 5.56
C LEU A 164 9.06 2.84 6.20
N ASP A 165 10.26 3.31 6.56
CA ASP A 165 11.26 2.48 7.23
C ASP A 165 10.79 2.02 8.62
N ALA A 166 10.17 2.92 9.40
CA ALA A 166 9.61 2.57 10.72
C ALA A 166 8.45 1.56 10.61
N MET A 167 7.67 1.63 9.53
CA MET A 167 6.52 0.77 9.29
C MET A 167 6.85 -0.50 8.47
N ASP A 168 8.11 -0.69 8.03
CA ASP A 168 8.53 -1.77 7.12
C ASP A 168 8.10 -3.16 7.61
N ALA A 169 8.13 -3.40 8.93
CA ALA A 169 7.72 -4.69 9.51
C ALA A 169 6.24 -5.07 9.25
N TYR A 170 5.38 -4.10 8.94
CA TYR A 170 3.95 -4.29 8.65
C TYR A 170 3.63 -4.17 7.17
N LEU A 171 4.45 -3.42 6.42
CA LEU A 171 4.20 -3.12 5.01
C LEU A 171 4.95 -4.06 4.06
N ASN A 172 6.08 -4.61 4.49
CA ASN A 172 6.90 -5.46 3.64
C ASN A 172 6.42 -6.91 3.68
N PRO A 173 6.00 -7.51 2.55
CA PRO A 173 5.54 -8.90 2.51
C PRO A 173 6.51 -9.88 3.16
N SER A 174 7.82 -9.66 3.06
CA SER A 174 8.84 -10.54 3.64
C SER A 174 8.95 -10.45 5.16
N ARG A 175 8.32 -9.47 5.82
CA ARG A 175 8.51 -9.20 7.26
C ARG A 175 7.25 -9.35 8.12
N ILE A 176 6.06 -9.54 7.55
CA ILE A 176 4.77 -9.50 8.26
C ILE A 176 4.67 -10.45 9.46
N LYS A 177 5.44 -11.55 9.50
CA LYS A 177 5.50 -12.47 10.64
C LYS A 177 6.94 -12.78 11.13
N ALA A 178 7.93 -11.97 10.75
CA ALA A 178 9.33 -12.32 10.96
C ALA A 178 9.86 -12.07 12.40
N ALA A 179 9.20 -11.24 13.21
CA ALA A 179 9.68 -10.85 14.54
C ALA A 179 8.84 -11.43 15.68
N ALA A 180 9.50 -12.05 16.66
CA ALA A 180 8.87 -12.60 17.87
C ALA A 180 8.47 -11.51 18.89
N LEU A 181 9.17 -10.36 18.89
CA LEU A 181 8.84 -9.21 19.74
C LEU A 181 8.87 -7.93 18.89
N ARG A 182 7.71 -7.30 18.71
CA ARG A 182 7.57 -6.00 18.05
C ARG A 182 6.35 -5.26 18.60
N PRO A 183 6.30 -3.93 18.49
CA PRO A 183 5.08 -3.18 18.77
C PRO A 183 3.90 -3.71 17.95
N THR A 184 2.68 -3.54 18.44
CA THR A 184 1.50 -3.65 17.60
C THR A 184 1.51 -2.56 16.52
N PHE A 185 0.77 -2.77 15.43
CA PHE A 185 0.60 -1.74 14.39
C PHE A 185 0.17 -0.39 14.98
N ASN A 186 -0.76 -0.41 15.95
CA ASN A 186 -1.27 0.80 16.59
C ASN A 186 -0.21 1.49 17.45
N GLU A 187 0.63 0.75 18.15
CA GLU A 187 1.72 1.32 18.95
C GLU A 187 2.79 1.95 18.05
N MET A 188 3.20 1.28 16.97
CA MET A 188 4.14 1.85 16.02
C MET A 188 3.56 3.09 15.34
N MET A 189 2.29 3.06 14.94
CA MET A 189 1.62 4.22 14.36
C MET A 189 1.53 5.40 15.33
N ARG A 190 1.25 5.15 16.61
CA ARG A 190 1.23 6.21 17.64
C ARG A 190 2.64 6.81 17.84
N PHE A 191 3.67 5.97 17.87
CA PHE A 191 5.06 6.44 17.93
C PHE A 191 5.41 7.32 16.73
N CYS A 192 5.09 6.87 15.51
CA CYS A 192 5.31 7.63 14.29
C CYS A 192 4.51 8.94 14.26
N ALA A 193 3.26 8.93 14.73
CA ALA A 193 2.42 10.10 14.85
C ALA A 193 3.06 11.18 15.74
N GLY A 194 3.52 10.79 16.93
CA GLY A 194 4.22 11.70 17.86
C GLY A 194 5.50 12.25 17.25
N ALA A 195 6.28 11.40 16.57
CA ALA A 195 7.48 11.83 15.88
C ALA A 195 7.17 12.80 14.73
N LEU A 196 6.08 12.62 13.99
CA LEU A 196 5.68 13.47 12.84
C LEU A 196 5.01 14.78 13.23
N SER A 197 4.31 14.82 14.37
CA SER A 197 3.52 15.97 14.78
C SER A 197 4.38 17.19 15.09
N ASN A 198 3.89 18.38 14.74
CA ASN A 198 4.52 19.62 15.18
C ASN A 198 4.15 19.92 16.65
N ALA A 199 5.11 20.39 17.44
CA ALA A 199 4.93 20.66 18.87
C ALA A 199 3.83 21.71 19.15
N ALA A 200 3.65 22.68 18.24
CA ALA A 200 2.58 23.69 18.33
C ALA A 200 1.17 23.08 18.17
N SER A 201 1.04 22.04 17.35
CA SER A 201 -0.23 21.36 17.05
C SER A 201 -0.71 20.50 18.22
N ILE A 202 0.23 19.99 19.02
CA ILE A 202 -0.04 19.24 20.26
C ILE A 202 -0.64 20.16 21.34
N SER A 203 -0.20 21.42 21.39
CA SER A 203 -0.70 22.42 22.34
C SER A 203 -2.13 22.90 22.00
N ALA A 204 -2.45 23.12 20.72
CA ALA A 204 -3.77 23.57 20.28
C ALA A 204 -4.89 22.56 20.56
N ALA A 205 -4.62 21.25 20.37
CA ALA A 205 -5.57 20.18 20.71
C ALA A 205 -5.81 20.07 22.23
N SER A 206 -4.79 20.36 23.03
CA SER A 206 -4.87 20.32 24.50
C SER A 206 -5.69 21.49 25.06
N PHE A 207 -5.67 22.65 24.39
CA PHE A 207 -6.46 23.84 24.74
C PHE A 207 -7.97 23.69 24.43
N GLN A 208 -8.34 22.94 23.39
CA GLN A 208 -9.75 22.71 23.06
C GLN A 208 -10.45 21.79 24.09
N VAL A 209 -9.73 20.81 24.64
CA VAL A 209 -10.26 19.92 25.70
C VAL A 209 -10.50 20.69 27.01
N THR A 210 -9.74 21.76 27.28
CA THR A 210 -9.93 22.57 28.49
C THR A 210 -11.11 23.55 28.40
N SER A 211 -11.55 23.94 27.19
CA SER A 211 -12.65 24.89 27.03
C SER A 211 -14.06 24.29 27.15
N ILE A 212 -14.19 22.96 27.05
CA ILE A 212 -15.49 22.27 27.18
C ILE A 212 -15.86 22.03 28.67
N GLY A 213 -14.92 22.22 29.61
CA GLY A 213 -15.12 21.97 31.04
C GLY A 213 -15.46 23.19 31.92
N ALA A 214 -15.66 24.38 31.35
CA ALA A 214 -15.71 25.63 32.12
C ALA A 214 -17.08 26.32 32.22
N ASP A 215 -18.20 25.62 31.97
CA ASP A 215 -19.54 26.23 32.02
C ASP A 215 -20.51 25.62 33.05
N LEU A 216 -19.95 25.08 34.14
CA LEU A 216 -20.72 24.65 35.31
C LEU A 216 -20.09 25.20 36.57
N ARG A 217 -20.33 26.48 36.86
CA ARG A 217 -20.47 26.93 38.25
C ARG A 217 -21.21 28.26 38.38
N TYR A 218 -22.14 28.23 39.34
CA TYR A 218 -22.54 29.33 40.22
C TYR A 218 -23.73 30.21 39.78
N LYS A 219 -24.95 29.69 39.96
CA LYS A 219 -26.09 30.50 40.39
C LYS A 219 -26.33 30.29 41.88
N SER A 220 -25.83 31.22 42.68
CA SER A 220 -26.31 31.48 44.04
C SER A 220 -27.07 32.80 44.04
N ALA A 221 -28.36 32.80 44.35
CA ALA A 221 -29.05 33.96 44.91
C ALA A 221 -30.41 33.59 45.53
N CYS A 222 -30.49 33.80 46.85
CA CYS A 222 -31.60 34.18 47.73
C CYS A 222 -33.05 34.30 47.21
N ARG A 223 -33.96 33.88 48.11
CA ARG A 223 -35.29 34.43 48.54
C ARG A 223 -36.23 33.22 48.75
N THR A 224 -36.98 33.04 49.84
CA THR A 224 -37.44 33.88 50.97
C THR A 224 -37.73 32.94 52.13
#